data_AF-A0A2N2S5H4-F1
#
_entry.id   AF-A0A2N2S5H4-F1
#
_cell.length_a   1.000
_cell.length_b   1.000
_cell.length_c   1.000
_cell.angle_alpha   90.00
_cell.angle_beta   90.00
_cell.angle_gamma   90.00
#
_symmetry.space_group_name_H-M   'P 1'
#
loop_
_entity.id
_entity.type
_entity.pdbx_description
1 polymer ?
#
loop_
_entity_poly.entity_id
_entity_poly.type
_entity_poly.pdbx_seq_one_letter_code
_entity_poly.pdbx_strand_id
1 'polypeptide(L)'
;MLFSSLGFLPDLASWKSMAVAVAAWLCMALFSPLAVADVLVVTDSRHPIKTMGGERIIELDLPSRIEAELSAGLPADPGQAEAIAQRRLREGKETLQRRLGAAYQGVTDAWDLGVAKVPAVVVDRRYVVYGEPDVARAVARIDAYRSTRP
;
A
#
# COMPACT_ATOMS: atom_id res chain seq x y z
N MET A 1 71.96 24.15 -28.09
CA MET A 1 71.41 24.08 -26.71
C MET A 1 70.20 24.99 -26.70
N LEU A 2 68.95 24.63 -26.39
CA LEU A 2 68.29 23.39 -25.99
C LEU A 2 66.78 23.65 -26.23
N PHE A 3 66.10 22.72 -26.90
CA PHE A 3 64.64 22.65 -26.97
C PHE A 3 64.07 22.37 -25.57
N SER A 4 62.94 22.98 -25.20
CA SER A 4 61.96 22.42 -24.26
C SER A 4 60.63 23.18 -24.36
N SER A 5 59.74 22.67 -25.20
CA SER A 5 58.32 23.03 -25.24
C SER A 5 57.58 22.20 -24.20
N LEU A 6 56.80 22.85 -23.33
CA LEU A 6 55.85 22.20 -22.43
C LEU A 6 54.81 21.43 -23.24
N GLY A 7 54.79 20.10 -23.10
CA GLY A 7 53.68 19.24 -23.52
C GLY A 7 52.96 18.71 -22.27
N PHE A 8 51.83 19.32 -21.94
CA PHE A 8 50.94 18.86 -20.87
C PHE A 8 50.14 17.66 -21.42
N LEU A 9 50.57 16.44 -21.12
CA LEU A 9 49.84 15.21 -21.44
C LEU A 9 48.73 15.00 -20.39
N PRO A 10 47.45 14.86 -20.77
CA PRO A 10 46.40 14.50 -19.82
C PRO A 10 46.57 13.03 -19.38
N ASP A 11 46.46 12.83 -18.07
CA ASP A 11 46.67 11.58 -17.35
C ASP A 11 45.66 10.47 -17.79
N LEU A 12 46.20 9.33 -18.25
CA LEU A 12 45.44 8.16 -18.76
C LEU A 12 44.55 7.50 -17.69
N ALA A 13 44.73 7.85 -16.41
CA ALA A 13 43.93 7.34 -15.31
C ALA A 13 42.49 7.90 -15.26
N SER A 14 42.24 9.05 -15.91
CA SER A 14 40.94 9.75 -15.87
C SER A 14 39.83 9.04 -16.67
N TRP A 15 40.17 8.37 -17.78
CA TRP A 15 39.18 7.73 -18.66
C TRP A 15 38.46 6.57 -17.98
N LYS A 16 39.18 5.74 -17.22
CA LYS A 16 38.60 4.59 -16.50
C LYS A 16 37.62 5.03 -15.42
N SER A 17 37.96 6.09 -14.68
CA SER A 17 37.11 6.67 -13.64
C SER A 17 35.87 7.35 -14.22
N MET A 18 36.01 8.03 -15.36
CA MET A 18 34.88 8.61 -16.09
C MET A 18 33.96 7.54 -16.68
N ALA A 19 34.51 6.46 -17.24
CA ALA A 19 33.72 5.36 -17.78
C ALA A 19 32.92 4.62 -16.69
N VAL A 20 33.50 4.42 -15.51
CA VAL A 20 32.79 3.82 -14.36
C VAL A 20 31.70 4.76 -13.84
N ALA A 21 31.96 6.07 -13.77
CA ALA A 21 30.95 7.05 -13.36
C ALA A 21 29.77 7.11 -14.34
N VAL A 22 30.04 7.11 -15.65
CA VAL A 22 29.00 7.10 -16.69
C VAL A 22 28.22 5.79 -16.67
N ALA A 23 28.88 4.64 -16.50
CA ALA A 23 28.21 3.34 -16.40
C ALA A 23 27.33 3.24 -15.14
N ALA A 24 27.79 3.76 -14.00
CA ALA A 24 27.00 3.80 -12.76
C ALA A 24 25.77 4.71 -12.90
N TRP A 25 25.92 5.88 -13.54
CA TRP A 25 24.80 6.78 -13.84
C TRP A 25 23.78 6.14 -14.79
N LEU A 26 24.26 5.44 -15.84
CA LEU A 26 23.41 4.73 -16.79
C LEU A 26 22.66 3.56 -16.13
N CYS A 27 23.32 2.81 -15.24
CA CYS A 27 22.67 1.74 -14.46
C CYS A 27 21.61 2.27 -13.49
N MET A 28 21.82 3.45 -12.89
CA MET A 28 20.84 4.08 -11.99
C MET A 28 19.62 4.62 -12.76
N ALA A 29 19.80 5.10 -14.00
CA ALA A 29 18.71 5.54 -14.87
C ALA A 29 17.87 4.37 -15.42
N LEU A 30 18.49 3.20 -15.64
CA LEU A 30 17.80 2.00 -16.11
C LEU A 30 16.97 1.30 -15.03
N PHE A 31 17.19 1.62 -13.75
CA PHE A 31 16.42 1.08 -12.64
C PHE A 31 15.14 1.89 -12.39
N SER A 32 14.36 2.12 -13.45
CA SER A 32 13.00 2.63 -13.28
C SER A 32 12.12 1.48 -12.76
N PRO A 33 11.45 1.61 -11.60
CA PRO A 33 10.50 0.61 -11.16
C PRO A 33 9.38 0.52 -12.20
N LEU A 34 9.10 -0.69 -12.69
CA LEU A 34 7.85 -0.97 -13.38
C LEU A 34 6.73 -0.72 -12.36
N ALA A 35 6.04 0.41 -12.49
CA ALA A 35 4.96 0.77 -11.58
C ALA A 35 3.81 -0.24 -11.78
N VAL A 36 3.68 -1.17 -10.83
CA VAL A 36 2.46 -1.96 -10.69
C VAL A 36 1.39 -1.03 -10.16
N ALA A 37 0.20 -1.03 -10.77
CA ALA A 37 -0.91 -0.20 -10.32
C ALA A 37 -1.23 -0.51 -8.86
N ASP A 38 -1.27 0.52 -8.00
CA ASP A 38 -1.64 0.36 -6.59
C ASP A 38 -3.16 0.17 -6.52
N VAL A 39 -3.60 -1.08 -6.43
CA VAL A 39 -5.02 -1.45 -6.36
C VAL A 39 -5.41 -1.65 -4.91
N LEU A 40 -6.34 -0.81 -4.44
CA LEU A 40 -6.93 -0.89 -3.12
C LEU A 40 -8.42 -1.17 -3.24
N VAL A 41 -8.94 -2.12 -2.47
CA VAL A 41 -10.37 -2.42 -2.42
C VAL A 41 -10.90 -2.09 -1.04
N VAL A 42 -11.95 -1.29 -0.98
CA VAL A 42 -12.67 -0.94 0.24
C VAL A 42 -14.01 -1.66 0.21
N THR A 43 -14.26 -2.52 1.20
CA THR A 43 -15.48 -3.32 1.30
C THR A 43 -15.91 -3.51 2.76
N ASP A 44 -16.94 -4.32 2.99
CA ASP A 44 -17.34 -4.84 4.29
C ASP A 44 -17.56 -6.36 4.21
N SER A 45 -17.81 -7.01 5.35
CA SER A 45 -18.11 -8.46 5.40
C SER A 45 -19.39 -8.90 4.68
N ARG A 46 -20.30 -7.97 4.35
CA ARG A 46 -21.59 -8.27 3.70
C ARG A 46 -21.50 -8.20 2.18
N HIS A 47 -20.46 -7.59 1.64
CA HIS A 47 -20.24 -7.42 0.21
C HIS A 47 -18.97 -8.19 -0.22
N PRO A 48 -19.09 -9.49 -0.57
CA PRO A 48 -17.95 -10.27 -1.02
C PRO A 48 -17.41 -9.73 -2.35
N ILE A 49 -16.09 -9.68 -2.47
CA ILE A 49 -15.37 -9.21 -3.66
C ILE A 49 -14.67 -10.38 -4.35
N LYS A 50 -14.60 -10.35 -5.68
CA LYS A 50 -13.78 -11.26 -6.48
C LYS A 50 -12.40 -10.64 -6.63
N THR A 51 -11.43 -11.26 -5.96
CA THR A 51 -10.07 -10.75 -5.91
C THR A 51 -9.29 -11.11 -7.16
N MET A 52 -8.37 -10.24 -7.55
CA MET A 52 -7.43 -10.47 -8.67
C MET A 52 -6.12 -11.09 -8.17
N GLY A 53 -5.77 -10.86 -6.91
CA GLY A 53 -4.50 -11.23 -6.30
C GLY A 53 -3.48 -10.10 -6.47
N GLY A 54 -3.09 -9.49 -5.35
CA GLY A 54 -2.12 -8.39 -5.31
C GLY A 54 -2.72 -7.04 -4.89
N GLU A 55 -4.04 -6.93 -4.80
CA GLU A 55 -4.71 -5.78 -4.21
C GLU A 55 -4.62 -5.78 -2.68
N ARG A 56 -4.61 -4.58 -2.10
CA ARG A 56 -4.82 -4.39 -0.66
C ARG A 56 -6.31 -4.30 -0.39
N ILE A 57 -6.82 -5.05 0.58
CA ILE A 57 -8.23 -5.04 0.95
C ILE A 57 -8.39 -4.35 2.31
N ILE A 58 -9.31 -3.40 2.38
CA ILE A 58 -9.76 -2.72 3.60
C ILE A 58 -11.21 -3.12 3.85
N GLU A 59 -11.44 -3.79 4.96
CA GLU A 59 -12.77 -4.09 5.47
C GLU A 59 -13.16 -3.03 6.51
N LEU A 60 -14.16 -2.20 6.19
CA LEU A 60 -14.57 -1.09 7.06
C LEU A 60 -15.22 -1.57 8.37
N ASP A 61 -15.76 -2.78 8.39
CA ASP A 61 -16.38 -3.38 9.58
C ASP A 61 -15.40 -4.25 10.38
N LEU A 62 -14.13 -4.37 9.96
CA LEU A 62 -13.12 -5.14 10.67
C LEU A 62 -12.87 -4.66 12.10
N PRO A 63 -12.79 -3.34 12.40
CA PRO A 63 -12.65 -2.86 13.78
C PRO A 63 -13.80 -3.35 14.67
N SER A 64 -15.04 -3.15 14.22
CA SER A 64 -16.25 -3.57 14.95
C SER A 64 -16.32 -5.09 15.14
N ARG A 65 -15.82 -5.87 14.18
CA ARG A 65 -15.73 -7.34 14.31
C ARG A 65 -14.73 -7.76 15.38
N ILE A 66 -13.55 -7.13 15.42
CA ILE A 66 -12.55 -7.42 16.47
C ILE A 66 -13.11 -7.03 17.86
N GLU A 67 -13.81 -5.90 17.96
CA GLU A 67 -14.46 -5.48 19.21
C GLU A 67 -15.58 -6.44 19.63
N ALA A 68 -16.36 -6.96 18.68
CA ALA A 68 -17.37 -7.98 18.93
C ALA A 68 -16.73 -9.30 19.41
N GLU A 69 -15.60 -9.72 18.83
CA GLU A 69 -14.82 -10.88 19.32
C GLU A 69 -14.36 -10.68 20.76
N LEU A 70 -13.83 -9.48 21.08
CA LEU A 70 -13.40 -9.14 22.44
C LEU A 70 -14.56 -9.10 23.43
N SER A 71 -15.74 -8.68 22.99
CA SER A 71 -16.95 -8.54 23.81
C SER A 71 -17.79 -9.81 23.88
N ALA A 72 -17.44 -10.85 23.11
CA ALA A 72 -18.24 -12.07 23.01
C ALA A 72 -18.31 -12.80 24.36
N GLY A 73 -19.53 -13.02 24.88
CA GLY A 73 -19.73 -13.74 26.13
C GLY A 73 -19.25 -13.00 27.38
N LEU A 74 -19.18 -11.67 27.35
CA LEU A 74 -18.99 -10.88 28.58
C LEU A 74 -20.22 -11.01 29.50
N PRO A 75 -20.02 -11.11 30.83
CA PRO A 75 -21.11 -11.07 31.81
C PRO A 75 -21.87 -9.75 31.79
N ALA A 76 -23.12 -9.76 32.27
CA ALA A 76 -23.90 -8.54 32.48
C ALA A 76 -23.38 -7.69 33.66
N ASP A 77 -22.61 -8.29 34.58
CA ASP A 77 -21.94 -7.58 35.66
C ASP A 77 -20.76 -6.75 35.10
N PRO A 78 -20.78 -5.41 35.20
CA PRO A 78 -19.75 -4.56 34.59
C PRO A 78 -18.35 -4.80 35.12
N GLY A 79 -18.21 -5.08 36.44
CA GLY A 79 -16.90 -5.32 37.06
C GLY A 79 -16.24 -6.61 36.54
N GLN A 80 -17.03 -7.67 36.41
CA GLN A 80 -16.56 -8.93 35.82
C GLN A 80 -16.32 -8.81 34.31
N ALA A 81 -17.17 -8.07 33.59
CA ALA A 81 -17.00 -7.81 32.17
C ALA A 81 -15.68 -7.08 31.88
N GLU A 82 -15.38 -6.02 32.64
CA GLU A 82 -14.12 -5.29 32.50
C GLU A 82 -12.92 -6.19 32.78
N ALA A 83 -12.96 -6.96 33.87
CA ALA A 83 -11.86 -7.87 34.23
C ALA A 83 -11.57 -8.91 33.14
N ILE A 84 -12.61 -9.44 32.48
CA ILE A 84 -12.48 -10.39 31.37
C ILE A 84 -12.01 -9.69 30.11
N ALA A 85 -12.57 -8.53 29.76
CA ALA A 85 -12.15 -7.76 28.58
C ALA A 85 -10.68 -7.36 28.67
N GLN A 86 -10.25 -6.80 29.81
CA GLN A 86 -8.85 -6.48 30.04
C GLN A 86 -7.93 -7.71 29.98
N ARG A 87 -8.40 -8.86 30.48
CA ARG A 87 -7.65 -10.12 30.39
C ARG A 87 -7.44 -10.52 28.93
N ARG A 88 -8.50 -10.50 28.10
CA ARG A 88 -8.42 -10.82 26.66
C ARG A 88 -7.52 -9.86 25.90
N LEU A 89 -7.57 -8.56 26.21
CA LEU A 89 -6.65 -7.57 25.66
C LEU A 89 -5.18 -7.90 25.99
N ARG A 90 -4.91 -8.27 27.26
CA ARG A 90 -3.56 -8.68 27.72
C ARG A 90 -3.11 -10.00 27.10
N GLU A 91 -4.00 -10.95 26.90
CA GLU A 91 -3.71 -12.24 26.27
C GLU A 91 -3.40 -12.07 24.77
N GLY A 92 -4.13 -11.19 24.07
CA GLY A 92 -3.93 -10.89 22.66
C GLY A 92 -2.63 -10.13 22.33
N LYS A 93 -2.02 -9.43 23.30
CA LYS A 93 -0.73 -8.73 23.19
C LYS A 93 -0.56 -7.98 21.85
N GLU A 94 0.60 -8.14 21.22
CA GLU A 94 0.99 -7.45 19.99
C GLU A 94 0.21 -7.88 18.75
N THR A 95 -0.30 -9.12 18.68
CA THR A 95 -1.05 -9.57 17.50
C THR A 95 -2.39 -8.86 17.42
N LEU A 96 -3.07 -8.72 18.56
CA LEU A 96 -4.32 -7.97 18.66
C LEU A 96 -4.08 -6.47 18.45
N GLN A 97 -3.06 -5.89 19.07
CA GLN A 97 -2.72 -4.47 18.88
C GLN A 97 -2.41 -4.15 17.42
N ARG A 98 -1.64 -5.01 16.72
CA ARG A 98 -1.37 -4.84 15.28
C ARG A 98 -2.63 -4.99 14.44
N ARG A 99 -3.50 -5.97 14.72
CA ARG A 99 -4.77 -6.16 14.00
C ARG A 99 -5.69 -4.96 14.17
N LEU A 100 -5.86 -4.46 15.41
CA LEU A 100 -6.65 -3.26 15.69
C LEU A 100 -6.07 -2.03 15.00
N GLY A 101 -4.76 -1.79 15.14
CA GLY A 101 -4.09 -0.66 14.50
C GLY A 101 -4.23 -0.68 12.98
N ALA A 102 -4.01 -1.83 12.35
CA ALA A 102 -4.18 -1.99 10.90
C ALA A 102 -5.63 -1.80 10.44
N ALA A 103 -6.61 -2.28 11.22
CA ALA A 103 -8.03 -2.14 10.90
C ALA A 103 -8.47 -0.67 10.98
N TYR A 104 -8.09 0.05 12.05
CA TYR A 104 -8.40 1.47 12.20
C TYR A 104 -7.66 2.33 11.16
N GLN A 105 -6.40 2.02 10.86
CA GLN A 105 -5.66 2.69 9.79
C GLN A 105 -6.35 2.49 8.44
N GLY A 106 -6.86 1.29 8.15
CA GLY A 106 -7.62 1.02 6.93
C GLY A 106 -8.86 1.91 6.80
N VAL A 107 -9.61 2.11 7.88
CA VAL A 107 -10.78 3.01 7.87
C VAL A 107 -10.37 4.45 7.56
N THR A 108 -9.29 4.94 8.19
CA THR A 108 -8.74 6.26 7.90
C THR A 108 -8.29 6.40 6.45
N ASP A 109 -7.54 5.41 5.93
CA ASP A 109 -7.07 5.40 4.54
C ASP A 109 -8.26 5.48 3.56
N ALA A 110 -9.36 4.77 3.82
CA ALA A 110 -10.56 4.81 2.99
C ALA A 110 -11.27 6.17 3.04
N TRP A 111 -11.30 6.82 4.21
CA TRP A 111 -11.83 8.17 4.34
C TRP A 111 -10.98 9.22 3.62
N ASP A 112 -9.66 9.14 3.73
CA ASP A 112 -8.73 10.06 3.04
C ASP A 112 -8.87 9.96 1.51
N LEU A 113 -9.19 8.77 1.00
CA LEU A 113 -9.49 8.52 -0.41
C LEU A 113 -10.90 8.97 -0.83
N GLY A 114 -11.72 9.46 0.10
CA GLY A 114 -13.08 9.93 -0.16
C GLY A 114 -14.06 8.82 -0.52
N VAL A 115 -13.81 7.58 -0.08
CA VAL A 115 -14.70 6.45 -0.36
C VAL A 115 -16.00 6.60 0.44
N ALA A 116 -17.09 6.91 -0.26
CA ALA A 116 -18.39 7.14 0.36
C ALA A 116 -19.31 5.90 0.37
N LYS A 117 -19.01 4.88 -0.44
CA LYS A 117 -19.86 3.70 -0.63
C LYS A 117 -19.01 2.46 -0.87
N VAL A 118 -19.47 1.31 -0.37
CA VAL A 118 -18.88 0.00 -0.60
C VAL A 118 -19.77 -0.88 -1.51
N PRO A 119 -19.19 -1.86 -2.24
CA PRO A 119 -17.74 -2.03 -2.47
C PRO A 119 -17.18 -0.92 -3.37
N ALA A 120 -15.92 -0.54 -3.14
CA ALA A 120 -15.19 0.42 -3.97
C ALA A 120 -13.81 -0.12 -4.32
N VAL A 121 -13.42 -0.01 -5.60
CA VAL A 121 -12.08 -0.33 -6.07
C VAL A 121 -11.37 0.98 -6.42
N VAL A 122 -10.26 1.24 -5.75
CA VAL A 122 -9.41 2.41 -5.95
C VAL A 122 -8.15 1.98 -6.68
N VAL A 123 -7.81 2.66 -7.78
CA VAL A 123 -6.58 2.40 -8.56
C VAL A 123 -5.70 3.65 -8.53
N ASP A 124 -4.43 3.46 -8.18
CA ASP A 124 -3.40 4.50 -8.09
C ASP A 124 -3.81 5.68 -7.19
N ARG A 125 -4.64 5.41 -6.16
CA ARG A 125 -5.18 6.40 -5.21
C ARG A 125 -5.91 7.60 -5.86
N ARG A 126 -6.24 7.51 -7.14
CA ARG A 126 -6.80 8.62 -7.93
C ARG A 126 -8.15 8.29 -8.54
N TYR A 127 -8.35 7.03 -8.90
CA TYR A 127 -9.55 6.60 -9.59
C TYR A 127 -10.33 5.64 -8.71
N VAL A 128 -11.64 5.88 -8.56
CA VAL A 128 -12.52 5.05 -7.73
C VAL A 128 -13.66 4.50 -8.57
N VAL A 129 -13.87 3.19 -8.52
CA VAL A 129 -15.00 2.51 -9.14
C VAL A 129 -15.90 1.98 -8.03
N TYR A 130 -17.12 2.50 -7.96
CA TYR A 130 -18.11 2.09 -6.97
C TYR A 130 -19.02 0.96 -7.48
N GLY A 131 -19.39 0.06 -6.57
CA GLY A 131 -20.39 -0.99 -6.80
C GLY A 131 -19.93 -2.12 -7.70
N GLU A 132 -18.64 -2.18 -8.03
CA GLU A 132 -18.05 -3.25 -8.84
C GLU A 132 -17.33 -4.25 -7.91
N PRO A 133 -17.92 -5.42 -7.62
CA PRO A 133 -17.30 -6.41 -6.75
C PRO A 133 -16.18 -7.19 -7.43
N ASP A 134 -16.07 -7.12 -8.76
CA ASP A 134 -15.01 -7.79 -9.53
C ASP A 134 -13.84 -6.82 -9.78
N VAL A 135 -12.74 -7.05 -9.06
CA VAL A 135 -11.57 -6.16 -9.07
C VAL A 135 -10.95 -6.08 -10.46
N ALA A 136 -10.87 -7.20 -11.18
CA ALA A 136 -10.31 -7.23 -12.54
C ALA A 136 -11.18 -6.41 -13.51
N ARG A 137 -12.51 -6.49 -13.39
CA ARG A 137 -13.42 -5.66 -14.19
C ARG A 137 -13.34 -4.18 -13.85
N ALA A 138 -13.14 -3.84 -12.58
CA ALA A 138 -12.96 -2.45 -12.15
C ALA A 138 -11.66 -1.86 -12.72
N VAL A 139 -10.54 -2.57 -12.62
CA VAL A 139 -9.25 -2.14 -13.19
C VAL A 139 -9.35 -1.98 -14.71
N ALA A 140 -9.93 -2.95 -15.42
CA ALA A 140 -10.11 -2.87 -16.87
C ALA A 140 -10.93 -1.63 -17.30
N ARG A 141 -11.94 -1.23 -16.51
CA ARG A 141 -12.71 0.00 -16.75
C ARG A 141 -11.85 1.26 -16.62
N ILE A 142 -10.94 1.27 -15.65
CA ILE A 142 -10.01 2.39 -15.43
C ILE A 142 -9.02 2.46 -16.59
N ASP A 143 -8.45 1.32 -16.99
CA ASP A 143 -7.49 1.25 -18.09
C ASP A 143 -8.10 1.73 -19.41
N ALA A 144 -9.34 1.29 -19.71
CA ALA A 144 -10.07 1.77 -20.88
C ALA A 144 -10.31 3.30 -20.83
N TYR A 145 -10.61 3.85 -19.64
CA TYR A 145 -10.75 5.29 -19.45
C TYR A 145 -9.43 6.05 -19.65
N ARG A 146 -8.28 5.49 -19.21
CA ARG A 146 -6.94 6.06 -19.44
C ARG A 146 -6.58 6.08 -20.92
N SER A 147 -6.85 4.99 -21.65
CA SER A 147 -6.51 4.90 -23.07
C SER A 147 -7.25 5.92 -23.94
N THR A 148 -8.39 6.44 -23.47
CA THR A 148 -9.17 7.45 -24.20
C THR A 148 -8.83 8.90 -23.82
N ARG A 149 -8.00 9.12 -22.79
CA ARG A 149 -7.59 10.43 -22.30
C ARG A 149 -6.10 10.40 -21.89
N PRO A 150 -5.17 10.73 -22.81
CA PRO A 150 -3.74 10.74 -22.54
C PRO A 150 -3.35 11.83 -21.53
#